data_AF-A0A5C3KD05-F1
#
_entry.id   AF-A0A5C3KD05-F1
#
_cell.length_a   1.000
_cell.length_b   1.000
_cell.length_c   1.000
_cell.angle_alpha   90.00
_cell.angle_beta   90.00
_cell.angle_gamma   90.00
#
_symmetry.space_group_name_H-M   'P 1'
#
loop_
_entity.id
_entity.type
_entity.pdbx_description
1 polymer ?
#
loop_
_entity_poly.entity_id
_entity_poly.type
_entity_poly.pdbx_seq_one_letter_code
_entity_poly.pdbx_strand_id
1 'polypeptide(L)'
;ARLLIDKIDPDSASTEVADHVVLLLHPVLYTDYNGNILSYHKSFSDFIFDEKRSGKFYCDQPVLHRRLTESCFRAMNSCLKFNIANIPSSFVFDSDNLSLKGEVAKHILPSLAYSCQNWSQHLDSTEATTAEPFPRMLSAFLQVRVLFWIEAMNLLGSQKRCDPMLRMARRWITKAAKYDLILAQQLLESASFALYFSASPASLSTPHLYISALATWAKTSDLYRHWRAQFPKIPDFNMRGSLNPALMKIEVGSDVLAVGFSSDGTRIVSGSGDEL
;
A
#
# COMPACT_ATOMS: atom_id res chain seq x y z
N ALA A 1 -4.35 27.34 -18.05
CA ALA A 1 -5.73 26.85 -18.08
C ALA A 1 -6.02 26.20 -16.74
N ARG A 2 -6.98 26.72 -15.97
CA ARG A 2 -7.45 26.11 -14.71
C ARG A 2 -8.31 24.90 -15.06
N LEU A 3 -7.79 23.70 -14.87
CA LEU A 3 -8.60 22.48 -14.81
C LEU A 3 -8.69 22.08 -13.33
N LEU A 4 -9.62 22.72 -12.63
CA LEU A 4 -10.11 22.25 -11.34
C LEU A 4 -11.30 21.34 -11.66
N ILE A 5 -11.09 20.03 -11.55
CA ILE A 5 -12.18 19.05 -11.60
C ILE A 5 -12.63 18.85 -10.16
N ASP A 6 -13.67 19.57 -9.78
CA ASP A 6 -14.42 19.28 -8.55
C ASP A 6 -15.51 18.26 -8.85
N LYS A 7 -15.59 17.25 -7.98
CA LYS A 7 -16.65 16.24 -7.84
C LYS A 7 -17.05 15.52 -9.14
N ILE A 8 -16.28 14.49 -9.49
CA ILE A 8 -16.74 13.43 -10.41
C ILE A 8 -16.81 12.11 -9.65
N ASP A 9 -17.92 11.40 -9.85
CA ASP A 9 -18.15 10.02 -9.45
C ASP A 9 -17.00 9.13 -9.98
N PRO A 10 -16.28 8.37 -9.12
CA PRO A 10 -15.05 7.66 -9.49
C PRO A 10 -15.19 6.69 -10.67
N ASP A 11 -16.40 6.25 -11.00
CA ASP A 11 -16.68 5.36 -12.14
C ASP A 11 -17.01 6.11 -13.46
N SER A 12 -17.08 7.44 -13.45
CA SER A 12 -17.49 8.28 -14.61
C SER A 12 -16.43 9.25 -15.13
N ALA A 13 -15.20 9.19 -14.60
CA ALA A 13 -14.13 10.08 -15.05
C ALA A 13 -13.69 9.70 -16.47
N SER A 14 -14.29 10.36 -17.47
CA SER A 14 -13.86 10.31 -18.86
C SER A 14 -12.35 10.52 -18.96
N THR A 15 -11.65 9.53 -19.51
CA THR A 15 -10.21 9.64 -19.82
C THR A 15 -9.96 10.48 -21.07
N GLU A 16 -11.01 10.91 -21.79
CA GLU A 16 -10.91 11.60 -23.08
C GLU A 16 -9.98 12.81 -23.02
N VAL A 17 -10.02 13.58 -21.93
CA VAL A 17 -9.13 14.74 -21.77
C VAL A 17 -7.68 14.30 -21.60
N ALA A 18 -7.43 13.26 -20.82
CA ALA A 18 -6.08 12.72 -20.63
C ALA A 18 -5.56 12.09 -21.93
N ASP A 19 -6.38 11.29 -22.60
CA ASP A 19 -6.05 10.65 -23.88
C ASP A 19 -5.77 11.70 -24.95
N HIS A 20 -6.59 12.75 -25.03
CA HIS A 20 -6.37 13.87 -25.93
C HIS A 20 -5.06 14.62 -25.63
N VAL A 21 -4.73 14.84 -24.35
CA VAL A 21 -3.45 15.46 -23.97
C VAL A 21 -2.27 14.58 -24.34
N VAL A 22 -2.35 13.26 -24.13
CA VAL A 22 -1.28 12.31 -24.53
C VAL A 22 -1.09 12.34 -26.05
N LEU A 23 -2.17 12.38 -26.82
CA LEU A 23 -2.11 12.51 -28.29
C LEU A 23 -1.45 13.83 -28.73
N LEU A 24 -1.81 14.95 -28.10
CA LEU A 24 -1.19 16.26 -28.39
C LEU A 24 0.31 16.28 -28.01
N LEU A 25 0.71 15.51 -27.01
CA LEU A 25 2.08 15.39 -26.53
C LEU A 25 2.81 14.17 -27.11
N HIS A 26 2.29 13.52 -28.17
CA HIS A 26 2.95 12.37 -28.79
C HIS A 26 4.42 12.59 -29.23
N PRO A 27 4.92 13.82 -29.51
CA PRO A 27 6.34 13.99 -29.83
C PRO A 27 7.27 13.74 -28.63
N VAL A 28 6.73 13.75 -27.41
CA VAL A 28 7.49 13.64 -26.15
C VAL A 28 6.97 12.55 -25.21
N LEU A 29 5.71 12.14 -25.38
CA LEU A 29 5.05 11.07 -24.63
C LEU A 29 4.59 9.95 -25.56
N TYR A 30 4.52 8.73 -25.06
CA TYR A 30 3.90 7.60 -25.74
C TYR A 30 3.23 6.66 -24.74
N THR A 31 2.30 5.85 -25.22
CA THR A 31 1.66 4.80 -24.42
C THR A 31 2.28 3.45 -24.80
N ASP A 32 2.77 2.71 -23.81
CA ASP A 32 3.31 1.36 -24.04
C ASP A 32 2.18 0.33 -24.25
N TYR A 33 2.57 -0.93 -24.53
CA TYR A 33 1.63 -2.03 -24.73
C TYR A 33 0.82 -2.40 -23.46
N ASN A 34 1.22 -1.90 -22.30
CA ASN A 34 0.52 -2.10 -21.02
C ASN A 34 -0.39 -0.91 -20.66
N GLY A 35 -0.46 0.13 -21.51
CA GLY A 35 -1.24 1.33 -21.22
C GLY A 35 -0.52 2.35 -20.34
N ASN A 36 0.78 2.20 -20.09
CA ASN A 36 1.57 3.17 -19.33
C ASN A 36 1.94 4.37 -20.19
N ILE A 37 1.80 5.58 -19.64
CA ILE A 37 2.27 6.81 -20.28
C ILE A 37 3.74 7.04 -19.92
N LEU A 38 4.61 7.01 -20.92
CA LEU A 38 6.06 7.14 -20.79
C LEU A 38 6.56 8.33 -21.60
N SER A 39 7.70 8.90 -21.21
CA SER A 39 8.40 9.89 -22.03
C SER A 39 9.46 9.22 -22.91
N TYR A 40 9.65 9.73 -24.12
CA TYR A 40 10.71 9.23 -25.02
C TYR A 40 12.12 9.51 -24.48
N HIS A 41 12.28 10.65 -23.81
CA HIS A 41 13.57 11.10 -23.33
C HIS A 41 13.45 11.87 -22.01
N LYS A 42 14.48 11.76 -21.17
CA LYS A 42 14.57 12.45 -19.87
C LYS A 42 14.45 13.98 -19.99
N SER A 43 14.81 14.54 -21.15
CA SER A 43 14.73 15.99 -21.41
C SER A 43 13.33 16.56 -21.23
N PHE A 44 12.27 15.77 -21.46
CA PHE A 44 10.91 16.24 -21.24
C PHE A 44 10.63 16.46 -19.75
N SER A 45 10.95 15.49 -18.89
CA SER A 45 10.82 15.65 -17.44
C SER A 45 11.74 16.75 -16.91
N ASP A 46 12.98 16.84 -17.42
CA ASP A 46 13.93 17.88 -17.01
C ASP A 46 13.49 19.29 -17.44
N PHE A 47 12.65 19.39 -18.48
CA PHE A 47 12.05 20.66 -18.91
C PHE A 47 10.81 21.00 -18.09
N ILE A 48 9.83 20.09 -18.01
CA ILE A 48 8.51 20.38 -17.44
C ILE A 48 8.56 20.65 -15.92
N PHE A 49 9.57 20.11 -15.23
CA PHE A 49 9.79 20.31 -13.79
C PHE A 49 10.82 21.39 -13.47
N ASP A 50 11.28 22.17 -14.46
CA ASP A 50 12.16 23.33 -14.26
C ASP A 50 11.40 24.63 -14.59
N GLU A 51 11.11 25.43 -13.57
CA GLU A 51 10.34 26.67 -13.69
C GLU A 51 11.00 27.68 -14.65
N LYS A 52 12.32 27.81 -14.59
CA LYS A 52 13.07 28.76 -15.42
C LYS A 52 13.02 28.36 -16.90
N ARG A 53 13.03 27.05 -17.18
CA ARG A 53 13.03 26.52 -18.56
C ARG A 53 11.63 26.48 -19.15
N SER A 54 10.63 26.06 -18.38
CA SER A 54 9.28 25.79 -18.89
C SER A 54 8.30 26.96 -18.73
N GLY A 55 8.60 27.93 -17.86
CA GLY A 55 7.78 29.13 -17.66
C GLY A 55 6.32 28.80 -17.41
N LYS A 56 5.43 29.18 -18.34
CA LYS A 56 3.98 28.93 -18.22
C LYS A 56 3.57 27.45 -18.23
N PHE A 57 4.47 26.55 -18.62
CA PHE A 57 4.24 25.10 -18.65
C PHE A 57 4.80 24.38 -17.42
N TYR A 58 5.42 25.12 -16.50
CA TYR A 58 6.00 24.56 -15.30
C TYR A 58 4.99 23.75 -14.48
N CYS A 59 5.41 22.54 -14.13
CA CYS A 59 4.69 21.65 -13.26
C CYS A 59 5.43 21.56 -11.93
N ASP A 60 4.81 22.06 -10.86
CA ASP A 60 5.33 21.89 -9.51
C ASP A 60 5.18 20.43 -9.07
N GLN A 61 6.29 19.69 -9.10
CA GLN A 61 6.31 18.26 -8.81
C GLN A 61 5.84 17.92 -7.38
N PRO A 62 6.30 18.58 -6.31
CA PRO A 62 5.74 18.42 -4.97
C PRO A 62 4.21 18.62 -4.91
N VAL A 63 3.67 19.66 -5.55
CA VAL A 63 2.22 19.92 -5.59
C VAL A 63 1.47 18.81 -6.33
N LEU A 64 2.04 18.27 -7.41
CA LEU A 64 1.46 17.13 -8.14
C LEU A 64 1.45 15.86 -7.29
N HIS A 65 2.55 15.53 -6.61
CA HIS A 65 2.61 14.39 -5.70
C HIS A 65 1.63 14.52 -4.53
N ARG A 66 1.40 15.74 -4.02
CA ARG A 66 0.35 16.01 -3.03
C ARG A 66 -1.03 15.62 -3.57
N ARG A 67 -1.40 16.11 -4.75
CA ARG A 67 -2.69 15.80 -5.40
C ARG A 67 -2.86 14.31 -5.70
N LEU A 68 -1.80 13.65 -6.16
CA LEU A 68 -1.82 12.21 -6.42
C LEU A 68 -2.00 11.41 -5.14
N THR A 69 -1.32 11.79 -4.05
CA THR A 69 -1.50 11.18 -2.73
C THR A 69 -2.95 11.32 -2.27
N GLU A 70 -3.52 12.53 -2.32
CA GLU A 70 -4.91 12.79 -1.97
C GLU A 70 -5.90 11.98 -2.82
N SER A 71 -5.64 11.88 -4.13
CA SER A 71 -6.47 11.10 -5.05
C SER A 71 -6.39 9.60 -4.76
N CYS A 72 -5.21 9.06 -4.46
CA CYS A 72 -5.05 7.66 -4.10
C CYS A 72 -5.85 7.31 -2.83
N PHE A 73 -5.74 8.13 -1.78
CA PHE A 73 -6.51 7.90 -0.56
C PHE A 73 -8.02 8.08 -0.78
N ARG A 74 -8.45 8.99 -1.65
CA ARG A 74 -9.86 9.13 -2.03
C ARG A 74 -10.37 7.85 -2.70
N ALA A 75 -9.66 7.36 -3.71
CA ALA A 75 -10.02 6.12 -4.42
C ALA A 75 -10.04 4.92 -3.46
N MET A 76 -9.01 4.77 -2.63
CA MET A 76 -8.96 3.69 -1.63
C MET A 76 -10.10 3.80 -0.61
N ASN A 77 -10.45 4.99 -0.13
CA ASN A 77 -11.53 5.18 0.84
C ASN A 77 -12.91 4.85 0.27
N SER A 78 -13.14 5.19 -1.00
CA SER A 78 -14.40 4.98 -1.72
C SER A 78 -14.58 3.55 -2.21
N CYS A 79 -13.52 2.91 -2.71
CA CYS A 79 -13.65 1.66 -3.46
C CYS A 79 -13.20 0.42 -2.66
N LEU A 80 -12.31 0.56 -1.66
CA LEU A 80 -11.93 -0.59 -0.84
C LEU A 80 -13.05 -0.99 0.11
N LYS A 81 -13.34 -2.29 0.13
CA LYS A 81 -14.31 -2.92 1.01
C LYS A 81 -13.84 -4.31 1.41
N PHE A 82 -14.41 -4.83 2.49
CA PHE A 82 -14.23 -6.22 2.90
C PHE A 82 -14.66 -7.18 1.77
N ASN A 83 -13.85 -8.20 1.53
CA ASN A 83 -14.11 -9.24 0.52
C ASN A 83 -14.39 -8.64 -0.87
N ILE A 84 -13.49 -7.77 -1.33
CA ILE A 84 -13.67 -6.96 -2.55
C ILE A 84 -13.88 -7.82 -3.80
N ALA A 85 -13.30 -9.03 -3.83
CA ALA A 85 -13.43 -9.99 -4.93
C ALA A 85 -14.50 -11.08 -4.68
N ASN A 86 -15.43 -10.87 -3.73
CA ASN A 86 -16.54 -11.78 -3.42
C ASN A 86 -16.13 -13.26 -3.27
N ILE A 87 -15.01 -13.53 -2.59
CA ILE A 87 -14.49 -14.87 -2.39
C ILE A 87 -15.52 -15.68 -1.58
N PRO A 88 -16.03 -16.80 -2.09
CA PRO A 88 -17.15 -17.51 -1.47
C PRO A 88 -16.73 -18.43 -0.32
N SER A 89 -15.46 -18.80 -0.24
CA SER A 89 -14.95 -19.80 0.69
C SER A 89 -13.51 -19.48 1.11
N SER A 90 -13.21 -19.69 2.38
CA SER A 90 -11.84 -19.65 2.91
C SER A 90 -11.09 -20.99 2.80
N PHE A 91 -11.76 -22.06 2.34
CA PHE A 91 -11.16 -23.40 2.27
C PHE A 91 -10.38 -23.66 0.97
N VAL A 92 -10.39 -22.70 0.04
CA VAL A 92 -9.77 -22.81 -1.28
C VAL A 92 -8.64 -21.80 -1.35
N PHE A 93 -7.47 -22.22 -1.84
CA PHE A 93 -6.39 -21.28 -2.13
C PHE A 93 -6.77 -20.37 -3.28
N ASP A 94 -6.24 -19.14 -3.26
CA ASP A 94 -6.49 -18.14 -4.28
C ASP A 94 -6.04 -18.65 -5.67
N SER A 95 -4.97 -19.47 -5.71
CA SER A 95 -4.49 -20.14 -6.93
C SER A 95 -5.47 -21.16 -7.51
N ASP A 96 -6.27 -21.79 -6.66
CA ASP A 96 -7.16 -22.90 -7.03
C ASP A 96 -8.58 -22.40 -7.35
N ASN A 97 -8.87 -21.13 -7.03
CA ASN A 97 -10.12 -20.48 -7.41
C ASN A 97 -10.03 -19.90 -8.82
N LEU A 98 -10.46 -20.69 -9.81
CA LEU A 98 -10.44 -20.31 -11.24
C LEU A 98 -11.21 -19.02 -11.56
N SER A 99 -12.23 -18.66 -10.77
CA SER A 99 -13.03 -17.45 -10.98
C SER A 99 -12.40 -16.19 -10.40
N LEU A 100 -11.44 -16.32 -9.48
CA LEU A 100 -10.91 -15.21 -8.68
C LEU A 100 -10.29 -14.12 -9.55
N LYS A 101 -9.53 -14.51 -10.59
CA LYS A 101 -8.89 -13.53 -11.49
C LYS A 101 -9.91 -12.61 -12.16
N GLY A 102 -11.07 -13.16 -12.55
CA GLY A 102 -12.17 -12.38 -13.15
C GLY A 102 -12.83 -11.45 -12.13
N GLU A 103 -13.09 -11.94 -10.92
CA GLU A 103 -13.67 -11.13 -9.84
C GLU A 103 -12.74 -10.00 -9.41
N VAL A 104 -11.43 -10.24 -9.34
CA VAL A 104 -10.41 -9.22 -9.07
C VAL A 104 -10.42 -8.15 -10.16
N ALA A 105 -10.40 -8.53 -11.44
CA ALA A 105 -10.41 -7.57 -12.56
C ALA A 105 -11.70 -6.73 -12.59
N LYS A 106 -12.83 -7.30 -12.16
CA LYS A 106 -14.12 -6.62 -12.11
C LYS A 106 -14.23 -5.61 -10.97
N HIS A 107 -13.62 -5.88 -9.81
CA HIS A 107 -13.80 -5.08 -8.60
C HIS A 107 -12.59 -4.21 -8.23
N ILE A 108 -11.40 -4.56 -8.69
CA ILE A 108 -10.17 -3.78 -8.50
C ILE A 108 -9.79 -3.17 -9.86
N LEU A 109 -10.44 -2.05 -10.18
CA LEU A 109 -10.18 -1.30 -11.41
C LEU A 109 -8.74 -0.75 -11.46
N PRO A 110 -8.19 -0.44 -12.65
CA PRO A 110 -6.82 0.04 -12.79
C PRO A 110 -6.47 1.25 -11.93
N SER A 111 -7.40 2.19 -11.76
CA SER A 111 -7.23 3.38 -10.91
C SER A 111 -7.08 3.02 -9.42
N LEU A 112 -7.84 2.04 -8.94
CA LEU A 112 -7.73 1.53 -7.58
C LEU A 112 -6.44 0.72 -7.40
N ALA A 113 -6.11 -0.16 -8.35
CA ALA A 113 -4.86 -0.91 -8.34
C ALA A 113 -3.63 0.01 -8.28
N TYR A 114 -3.63 1.08 -9.09
CA TYR A 114 -2.61 2.12 -9.06
C TYR A 114 -2.56 2.80 -7.69
N SER A 115 -3.72 3.21 -7.16
CA SER A 115 -3.82 3.89 -5.87
C SER A 115 -3.26 3.03 -4.74
N CYS A 116 -3.64 1.75 -4.70
CA CYS A 116 -3.16 0.78 -3.72
C CYS A 116 -1.64 0.61 -3.77
N GLN A 117 -1.03 0.66 -4.95
CA GLN A 117 0.39 0.35 -5.15
C GLN A 117 1.33 1.57 -5.07
N ASN A 118 0.83 2.80 -5.25
CA ASN A 118 1.69 3.98 -5.43
C ASN A 118 1.49 5.10 -4.40
N TRP A 119 0.44 5.05 -3.57
CA TRP A 119 0.11 6.14 -2.62
C TRP A 119 1.30 6.54 -1.73
N SER A 120 2.10 5.57 -1.27
CA SER A 120 3.19 5.83 -0.33
C SER A 120 4.38 6.52 -0.99
N GLN A 121 4.66 6.21 -2.26
CA GLN A 121 5.74 6.86 -3.01
C GLN A 121 5.39 8.31 -3.31
N HIS A 122 4.13 8.57 -3.68
CA HIS A 122 3.64 9.93 -3.82
C HIS A 122 3.72 10.68 -2.50
N LEU A 123 3.33 10.07 -1.39
CA LEU A 123 3.44 10.68 -0.05
C LEU A 123 4.89 11.03 0.28
N ASP A 124 5.85 10.09 0.12
CA ASP A 124 7.26 10.34 0.45
C ASP A 124 7.91 11.41 -0.45
N SER A 125 7.35 11.65 -1.64
CA SER A 125 7.77 12.73 -2.55
C SER A 125 7.21 14.10 -2.17
N THR A 126 6.38 14.20 -1.12
CA THR A 126 5.91 15.47 -0.55
C THR A 126 6.72 15.86 0.67
N GLU A 127 6.73 17.15 1.00
CA GLU A 127 7.32 17.61 2.25
C GLU A 127 6.56 17.04 3.46
N ALA A 128 7.31 16.45 4.40
CA ALA A 128 6.76 15.93 5.64
C ALA A 128 6.10 17.04 6.46
N THR A 129 4.83 16.85 6.80
CA THR A 129 4.06 17.88 7.51
C THR A 129 3.12 17.27 8.53
N THR A 130 2.90 18.00 9.62
CA THR A 130 1.87 17.73 10.62
C THR A 130 0.56 18.47 10.30
N ALA A 131 0.57 19.29 9.25
CA ALA A 131 -0.63 19.99 8.80
C ALA A 131 -1.56 19.05 8.05
N GLU A 132 -2.86 19.35 8.13
CA GLU A 132 -3.89 18.66 7.39
C GLU A 132 -3.67 18.77 5.86
N PRO A 133 -4.13 17.80 5.06
CA PRO A 133 -5.04 16.70 5.44
C PRO A 133 -4.34 15.36 5.77
N PHE A 134 -3.02 15.27 5.63
CA PHE A 134 -2.32 13.97 5.61
C PHE A 134 -2.41 13.17 6.92
N PRO A 135 -2.19 13.75 8.12
CA PRO A 135 -2.33 12.99 9.37
C PRO A 135 -3.72 12.38 9.53
N ARG A 136 -4.77 13.13 9.22
CA ARG A 136 -6.16 12.65 9.28
C ARG A 136 -6.44 11.58 8.25
N MET A 137 -5.95 11.74 7.02
CA MET A 137 -6.11 10.74 5.96
C MET A 137 -5.43 9.42 6.33
N LEU A 138 -4.20 9.47 6.85
CA LEU A 138 -3.49 8.29 7.33
C LEU A 138 -4.22 7.65 8.51
N SER A 139 -4.63 8.44 9.50
CA SER A 139 -5.37 7.94 10.67
C SER A 139 -6.67 7.24 10.27
N ALA A 140 -7.46 7.85 9.36
CA ALA A 140 -8.70 7.28 8.84
C ALA A 140 -8.44 6.00 8.02
N PHE A 141 -7.38 5.99 7.20
CA PHE A 141 -6.97 4.82 6.45
C PHE A 141 -6.60 3.65 7.38
N LEU A 142 -5.85 3.92 8.45
CA LEU A 142 -5.41 2.90 9.40
C LEU A 142 -6.55 2.26 10.19
N GLN A 143 -7.73 2.90 10.29
CA GLN A 143 -8.86 2.36 11.05
C GLN A 143 -9.31 1.00 10.51
N VAL A 144 -10.05 0.91 9.40
CA VAL A 144 -10.42 -0.40 8.83
C VAL A 144 -9.91 -0.57 7.40
N ARG A 145 -9.67 0.55 6.71
CA ARG A 145 -9.30 0.57 5.30
C ARG A 145 -7.93 -0.06 5.04
N VAL A 146 -7.01 -0.02 6.00
CA VAL A 146 -5.71 -0.69 5.87
C VAL A 146 -5.85 -2.21 5.74
N LEU A 147 -6.83 -2.84 6.39
CA LEU A 147 -7.10 -4.27 6.23
C LEU A 147 -7.62 -4.58 4.82
N PHE A 148 -8.56 -3.77 4.33
CA PHE A 148 -9.09 -3.90 2.97
C PHE A 148 -8.01 -3.62 1.91
N TRP A 149 -7.07 -2.73 2.21
CA TRP A 149 -5.93 -2.47 1.36
C TRP A 149 -4.95 -3.64 1.35
N ILE A 150 -4.65 -4.27 2.50
CA ILE A 150 -3.84 -5.50 2.54
C ILE A 150 -4.51 -6.62 1.74
N GLU A 151 -5.85 -6.76 1.86
CA GLU A 151 -6.64 -7.70 1.07
C GLU A 151 -6.46 -7.47 -0.43
N ALA A 152 -6.69 -6.23 -0.91
CA ALA A 152 -6.53 -5.87 -2.31
C ALA A 152 -5.08 -6.07 -2.79
N MET A 153 -4.08 -5.73 -1.96
CA MET A 153 -2.68 -5.95 -2.29
C MET A 153 -2.32 -7.44 -2.40
N ASN A 154 -2.94 -8.32 -1.60
CA ASN A 154 -2.78 -9.77 -1.74
C ASN A 154 -3.36 -10.28 -3.05
N LEU A 155 -4.58 -9.84 -3.39
CA LEU A 155 -5.25 -10.20 -4.64
C LEU A 155 -4.52 -9.68 -5.88
N LEU A 156 -3.80 -8.56 -5.76
CA LEU A 156 -2.92 -8.01 -6.79
C LEU A 156 -1.53 -8.69 -6.83
N GLY A 157 -1.27 -9.70 -6.01
CA GLY A 157 0.04 -10.37 -5.91
C GLY A 157 1.16 -9.45 -5.38
N SER A 158 0.80 -8.38 -4.68
CA SER A 158 1.68 -7.31 -4.21
C SER A 158 1.76 -7.23 -2.67
N GLN A 159 1.29 -8.24 -1.93
CA GLN A 159 1.25 -8.26 -0.46
C GLN A 159 2.60 -7.98 0.21
N LYS A 160 3.72 -8.41 -0.40
CA LYS A 160 5.07 -8.17 0.13
C LYS A 160 5.47 -6.69 0.12
N ARG A 161 4.77 -5.85 -0.65
CA ARG A 161 4.97 -4.40 -0.70
C ARG A 161 4.26 -3.68 0.45
N CYS A 162 3.34 -4.32 1.16
CA CYS A 162 2.55 -3.65 2.19
C CYS A 162 3.39 -3.11 3.35
N ASP A 163 4.25 -3.96 3.94
CA ASP A 163 5.17 -3.55 5.02
C ASP A 163 6.08 -2.37 4.63
N PRO A 164 6.85 -2.42 3.51
CA PRO A 164 7.74 -1.32 3.16
C PRO A 164 6.98 -0.02 2.83
N MET A 165 5.77 -0.10 2.25
CA MET A 165 4.94 1.08 1.98
C MET A 165 4.43 1.74 3.27
N LEU A 166 3.96 0.96 4.25
CA LEU A 166 3.54 1.48 5.55
C LEU A 166 4.72 2.04 6.35
N ARG A 167 5.89 1.38 6.30
CA ARG A 167 7.13 1.91 6.89
C ARG A 167 7.60 3.20 6.21
N MET A 168 7.38 3.34 4.91
CA MET A 168 7.69 4.58 4.18
C MET A 168 6.81 5.74 4.66
N ALA A 169 5.51 5.51 4.83
CA ALA A 169 4.62 6.50 5.44
C ALA A 169 5.01 6.84 6.88
N ARG A 170 5.45 5.85 7.66
CA ARG A 170 6.00 6.08 9.01
C ARG A 170 7.24 6.97 8.97
N ARG A 171 8.21 6.66 8.10
CA ARG A 171 9.42 7.49 7.93
C ARG A 171 9.04 8.91 7.55
N TRP A 172 8.11 9.06 6.60
CA TRP A 172 7.60 10.36 6.17
C TRP A 172 7.04 11.17 7.33
N ILE A 173 6.13 10.62 8.16
CA ILE A 173 5.57 11.38 9.28
C ILE A 173 6.64 11.73 10.33
N THR A 174 7.60 10.84 10.58
CA THR A 174 8.67 11.07 11.57
C THR A 174 9.72 12.11 11.15
N LYS A 175 9.78 12.48 9.87
CA LYS A 175 10.64 13.58 9.39
C LYS A 175 10.14 14.95 9.88
N ALA A 176 8.86 15.08 10.26
CA ALA A 176 8.30 16.34 10.73
C ALA A 176 8.72 16.64 12.18
N ALA A 177 9.00 17.91 12.49
CA ALA A 177 9.58 18.32 13.79
C ALA A 177 8.71 18.00 15.03
N LYS A 178 7.39 17.90 14.87
CA LYS A 178 6.42 17.59 15.94
C LYS A 178 5.45 16.49 15.51
N TYR A 179 6.00 15.36 15.07
CA TYR A 179 5.18 14.27 14.52
C TYR A 179 4.29 13.60 15.56
N ASP A 180 3.17 13.05 15.08
CA ASP A 180 2.25 12.27 15.90
C ASP A 180 2.86 10.87 16.17
N LEU A 181 3.30 10.67 17.41
CA LEU A 181 3.89 9.41 17.88
C LEU A 181 2.89 8.24 17.83
N ILE A 182 1.61 8.51 18.09
CA ILE A 182 0.56 7.48 18.08
C ILE A 182 0.35 7.02 16.64
N LEU A 183 0.21 7.96 15.69
CA LEU A 183 0.07 7.65 14.27
C LEU A 183 1.30 6.89 13.74
N ALA A 184 2.50 7.31 14.11
CA ALA A 184 3.73 6.61 13.73
C ALA A 184 3.79 5.17 14.27
N GLN A 185 3.29 4.93 15.49
CA GLN A 185 3.20 3.60 16.09
C GLN A 185 2.13 2.73 15.41
N GLN A 186 0.96 3.30 15.09
CA GLN A 186 -0.10 2.61 14.35
C GLN A 186 0.36 2.19 12.94
N LEU A 187 1.14 3.03 12.26
CA LEU A 187 1.77 2.68 10.98
C LEU A 187 2.76 1.50 11.13
N LEU A 188 3.57 1.51 12.18
CA LEU A 188 4.51 0.41 12.46
C LEU A 188 3.78 -0.90 12.76
N GLU A 189 2.73 -0.84 13.57
CA GLU A 189 1.91 -2.00 13.90
C GLU A 189 1.22 -2.57 12.65
N SER A 190 0.65 -1.70 11.82
CA SER A 190 0.03 -2.10 10.56
C SER A 190 1.03 -2.71 9.59
N ALA A 191 2.26 -2.17 9.52
CA ALA A 191 3.32 -2.75 8.71
C ALA A 191 3.69 -4.16 9.21
N SER A 192 3.80 -4.31 10.52
CA SER A 192 4.12 -5.59 11.16
C SER A 192 3.01 -6.62 10.96
N PHE A 193 1.74 -6.21 11.02
CA PHE A 193 0.60 -7.07 10.72
C PHE A 193 0.57 -7.49 9.24
N ALA A 194 0.84 -6.57 8.31
CA ALA A 194 0.93 -6.88 6.90
C ALA A 194 2.07 -7.88 6.59
N LEU A 195 3.23 -7.71 7.23
CA LEU A 195 4.33 -8.67 7.17
C LEU A 195 3.90 -10.03 7.74
N TYR A 196 3.28 -10.04 8.91
CA TYR A 196 2.79 -11.26 9.56
C TYR A 196 1.85 -12.07 8.67
N PHE A 197 0.88 -11.42 8.04
CA PHE A 197 -0.01 -12.06 7.08
C PHE A 197 0.75 -12.56 5.84
N SER A 198 1.50 -11.67 5.18
CA SER A 198 2.17 -11.98 3.90
C SER A 198 3.31 -13.00 4.00
N ALA A 199 3.91 -13.16 5.18
CA ALA A 199 4.95 -14.15 5.47
C ALA A 199 4.39 -15.50 5.96
N SER A 200 3.06 -15.64 6.05
CA SER A 200 2.40 -16.86 6.52
C SER A 200 1.63 -17.57 5.40
N PRO A 201 1.34 -18.88 5.54
CA PRO A 201 0.46 -19.60 4.62
C PRO A 201 -0.95 -19.00 4.50
N ALA A 202 -1.38 -18.18 5.45
CA ALA A 202 -2.66 -17.47 5.37
C ALA A 202 -2.75 -16.60 4.10
N SER A 203 -1.64 -16.07 3.60
CA SER A 203 -1.65 -15.26 2.37
C SER A 203 -1.99 -16.05 1.10
N LEU A 204 -1.95 -17.38 1.13
CA LEU A 204 -2.36 -18.23 0.02
C LEU A 204 -3.89 -18.29 -0.16
N SER A 205 -4.65 -17.89 0.85
CA SER A 205 -6.12 -17.76 0.77
C SER A 205 -6.52 -16.44 1.41
N THR A 206 -6.84 -15.44 0.60
CA THR A 206 -7.09 -14.06 1.05
C THR A 206 -8.06 -13.93 2.24
N PRO A 207 -9.14 -14.72 2.38
CA PRO A 207 -10.00 -14.68 3.57
C PRO A 207 -9.28 -14.91 4.90
N HIS A 208 -8.16 -15.66 4.90
CA HIS A 208 -7.34 -15.91 6.09
C HIS A 208 -6.60 -14.69 6.62
N LEU A 209 -6.59 -13.56 5.90
CA LEU A 209 -6.24 -12.25 6.47
C LEU A 209 -7.08 -11.95 7.72
N TYR A 210 -8.36 -12.26 7.66
CA TYR A 210 -9.30 -12.01 8.74
C TYR A 210 -9.38 -13.21 9.68
N ILE A 211 -9.74 -14.40 9.17
CA ILE A 211 -10.08 -15.53 10.02
C ILE A 211 -8.89 -16.17 10.75
N SER A 212 -7.66 -15.99 10.23
CA SER A 212 -6.45 -16.50 10.86
C SER A 212 -5.55 -15.36 11.30
N ALA A 213 -5.01 -14.56 10.38
CA ALA A 213 -3.99 -13.57 10.74
C ALA A 213 -4.51 -12.53 11.74
N LEU A 214 -5.68 -11.93 11.51
CA LEU A 214 -6.28 -11.00 12.48
C LEU A 214 -6.70 -11.72 13.77
N ALA A 215 -7.15 -12.97 13.70
CA ALA A 215 -7.55 -13.74 14.88
C ALA A 215 -6.38 -14.08 15.82
N THR A 216 -5.18 -14.30 15.25
CA THR A 216 -3.97 -14.70 15.97
C THR A 216 -2.97 -13.56 16.18
N TRP A 217 -3.30 -12.34 15.74
CA TRP A 217 -2.49 -11.16 16.01
C TRP A 217 -2.55 -10.78 17.49
N ALA A 218 -1.60 -11.27 18.27
CA ALA A 218 -1.62 -11.21 19.74
C ALA A 218 -1.30 -9.83 20.37
N LYS A 219 -1.38 -8.74 19.60
CA LYS A 219 -1.18 -7.39 20.16
C LYS A 219 -2.43 -6.91 20.88
N THR A 220 -2.27 -6.16 21.95
CA THR A 220 -3.39 -5.58 22.73
C THR A 220 -3.52 -4.08 22.48
N SER A 221 -3.03 -3.57 21.36
CA SER A 221 -3.12 -2.15 21.01
C SER A 221 -4.56 -1.71 20.79
N ASP A 222 -4.82 -0.41 20.94
CA ASP A 222 -6.14 0.16 20.64
C ASP A 222 -6.52 -0.02 19.17
N LEU A 223 -5.53 0.04 18.26
CA LEU A 223 -5.73 -0.18 16.84
C LEU A 223 -6.23 -1.60 16.55
N TYR A 224 -5.57 -2.62 17.12
CA TYR A 224 -6.01 -4.00 16.99
C TYR A 224 -7.40 -4.22 17.59
N ARG A 225 -7.68 -3.67 18.77
CA ARG A 225 -9.02 -3.77 19.39
C ARG A 225 -10.08 -3.16 18.47
N HIS A 226 -9.77 -2.02 17.84
CA HIS A 226 -10.64 -1.41 16.84
C HIS A 226 -10.87 -2.33 15.64
N TRP A 227 -9.83 -2.95 15.09
CA TRP A 227 -9.95 -3.94 14.01
C TRP A 227 -10.84 -5.12 14.40
N ARG A 228 -10.57 -5.76 15.54
CA ARG A 228 -11.36 -6.91 16.04
C ARG A 228 -12.83 -6.55 16.23
N ALA A 229 -13.14 -5.35 16.71
CA ALA A 229 -14.51 -4.89 16.88
C ALA A 229 -15.31 -4.82 15.56
N GLN A 230 -14.65 -4.62 14.42
CA GLN A 230 -15.29 -4.65 13.10
C GLN A 230 -15.64 -6.07 12.62
N PHE A 231 -15.05 -7.11 13.22
CA PHE A 231 -15.23 -8.51 12.81
C PHE A 231 -15.57 -9.42 14.02
N PRO A 232 -16.74 -9.25 14.65
CA PRO A 232 -17.09 -9.94 15.89
C PRO A 232 -17.27 -11.46 15.76
N LYS A 233 -17.34 -11.99 14.54
CA LYS A 233 -17.54 -13.43 14.26
C LYS A 233 -16.24 -14.20 14.03
N ILE A 234 -15.08 -13.53 14.11
CA ILE A 234 -13.78 -14.19 13.97
C ILE A 234 -13.44 -14.94 15.27
N PRO A 235 -12.97 -16.20 15.21
CA PRO A 235 -12.63 -16.99 16.39
C PRO A 235 -11.71 -16.25 17.38
N ASP A 236 -11.85 -16.57 18.66
CA ASP A 236 -10.94 -16.06 19.69
C ASP A 236 -9.89 -17.11 20.04
N PHE A 237 -8.63 -16.72 19.94
CA PHE A 237 -7.49 -17.60 20.21
C PHE A 237 -6.83 -17.18 21.51
N ASN A 238 -7.10 -17.92 22.58
CA ASN A 238 -6.39 -17.78 23.84
C ASN A 238 -5.05 -18.52 23.75
N MET A 239 -4.02 -17.86 23.24
CA MET A 239 -2.67 -18.41 23.22
C MET A 239 -2.11 -18.46 24.65
N ARG A 240 -1.87 -19.66 25.19
CA ARG A 240 -1.11 -19.83 26.45
C ARG A 240 0.38 -19.69 26.14
N GLY A 241 0.95 -18.50 26.33
CA GLY A 241 2.38 -18.26 26.09
C GLY A 241 2.72 -16.82 25.69
N SER A 242 3.95 -16.59 25.24
CA SER A 242 4.46 -15.25 24.87
C SER A 242 3.57 -14.57 23.84
N LEU A 243 3.11 -13.35 24.16
CA LEU A 243 2.22 -12.47 23.38
C LEU A 243 2.85 -11.91 22.09
N ASN A 244 3.98 -12.46 21.64
CA ASN A 244 4.73 -11.97 20.49
C ASN A 244 4.89 -13.09 19.45
N PRO A 245 3.89 -13.31 18.58
CA PRO A 245 4.05 -14.20 17.45
C PRO A 245 5.21 -13.73 16.58
N ALA A 246 6.02 -14.68 16.10
CA ALA A 246 7.05 -14.37 15.13
C ALA A 246 6.41 -13.74 13.89
N LEU A 247 6.90 -12.56 13.48
CA LEU A 247 6.36 -11.84 12.32
C LEU A 247 6.65 -12.57 11.00
N MET A 248 7.77 -13.29 10.95
CA MET A 248 8.16 -14.09 9.80
C MET A 248 9.12 -15.18 10.25
N LYS A 249 9.15 -16.28 9.49
CA LYS A 249 10.16 -17.33 9.61
C LYS A 249 10.96 -17.35 8.30
N ILE A 250 12.29 -17.34 8.41
CA ILE A 250 13.20 -17.47 7.26
C ILE A 250 13.83 -18.85 7.39
N GLU A 251 13.62 -19.71 6.39
CA GLU A 251 14.24 -21.04 6.35
C GLU A 251 15.56 -20.93 5.57
N VAL A 252 16.68 -21.14 6.29
CA VAL A 252 18.05 -21.02 5.74
C VAL A 252 18.60 -22.36 5.24
N GLY A 253 17.90 -23.46 5.52
CA GLY A 253 18.24 -24.81 5.02
C GLY A 253 19.39 -25.51 5.76
N SER A 254 20.08 -24.82 6.66
CA SER A 254 21.19 -25.33 7.46
C SER A 254 21.22 -24.68 8.85
N ASP A 255 22.14 -25.14 9.70
CA ASP A 255 22.32 -24.57 11.03
C ASP A 255 22.83 -23.13 10.95
N VAL A 256 22.09 -22.21 11.58
CA VAL A 256 22.44 -20.79 11.67
C VAL A 256 23.45 -20.61 12.82
N LEU A 257 24.69 -20.31 12.47
CA LEU A 257 25.80 -20.12 13.42
C LEU A 257 25.87 -18.68 13.95
N ALA A 258 25.43 -17.71 13.15
CA ALA A 258 25.46 -16.30 13.52
C ALA A 258 24.31 -15.51 12.86
N VAL A 259 23.89 -14.43 13.52
CA VAL A 259 22.98 -13.43 12.96
C VAL A 259 23.54 -12.03 13.17
N GLY A 260 23.44 -11.19 12.15
CA GLY A 260 23.84 -9.78 12.19
C GLY A 260 22.68 -8.88 11.82
N PHE A 261 22.61 -7.72 12.46
CA PHE A 261 21.60 -6.70 12.19
C PHE A 261 22.31 -5.41 11.78
N SER A 262 21.78 -4.72 10.76
CA SER A 262 22.26 -3.38 10.46
C SER A 262 21.89 -2.40 11.58
N SER A 263 22.71 -1.38 11.78
CA SER A 263 22.49 -0.36 12.81
C SER A 263 21.19 0.43 12.64
N ASP A 264 20.72 0.55 11.39
CA ASP A 264 19.43 1.16 11.04
C ASP A 264 18.24 0.18 11.13
N GLY A 265 18.49 -1.09 11.47
CA GLY A 265 17.48 -2.14 11.59
C GLY A 265 16.81 -2.55 10.28
N THR A 266 17.37 -2.17 9.12
CA THR A 266 16.79 -2.45 7.81
C THR A 266 17.25 -3.75 7.18
N ARG A 267 18.32 -4.36 7.69
CA ARG A 267 18.92 -5.57 7.14
C ARG A 267 19.22 -6.59 8.24
N ILE A 268 19.05 -7.84 7.87
CA ILE A 268 19.43 -9.01 8.67
C ILE A 268 20.33 -9.86 7.78
N VAL A 269 21.44 -10.34 8.33
CA VAL A 269 22.32 -11.32 7.69
C VAL A 269 22.41 -12.56 8.58
N SER A 270 22.46 -13.74 7.99
CA SER A 270 22.68 -15.01 8.68
C SER A 270 23.97 -15.64 8.17
N GLY A 271 24.81 -16.12 9.08
CA GLY A 271 25.93 -17.01 8.76
C GLY A 271 25.51 -18.44 9.03
N SER A 272 25.59 -19.30 8.03
CA SER A 272 25.31 -20.73 8.09
C SER A 272 26.59 -21.56 8.12
N GLY A 273 26.48 -22.80 8.63
CA GLY A 273 27.54 -23.81 8.57
C GLY A 273 27.51 -24.64 7.29
N ASP A 274 26.97 -24.12 6.20
CA ASP A 274 27.00 -24.82 4.91
C ASP A 274 28.44 -24.95 4.42
N GLU A 275 28.88 -26.20 4.21
CA GLU A 275 30.09 -26.49 3.46
C GLU A 275 29.80 -26.15 1.99
N LEU A 276 30.33 -25.02 1.51
CA LEU A 276 30.33 -24.65 0.08
C LEU A 276 31.16 -25.63 -0.75
#